data_AF-A0A147KIF3-F1
#
_entry.id   AF-A0A147KIF3-F1
#
_cell.length_a   1.000
_cell.length_b   1.000
_cell.length_c   1.000
_cell.angle_alpha   90.00
_cell.angle_beta   90.00
_cell.angle_gamma   90.00
#
_symmetry.space_group_name_H-M   'P 1'
#
loop_
_entity.id
_entity.type
_entity.pdbx_description
1 polymer ?
#
loop_
_entity_poly.entity_id
_entity_poly.type
_entity_poly.pdbx_seq_one_letter_code
_entity_poly.pdbx_strand_id
1 'polypeptide(L)'
;MAEAMAGLADTFDDLITEVRAAAGSYVAAGYSRFRDDHYDSIKKVQDHGLTLADNIQAGAAEAALTDLDTSDGYQGAWPSLSRDINGSYGPPGRPY
;
A
#
# COMPACT_ATOMS: atom_id res chain seq x y z
N MET A 1 -4.43 1.15 -8.36
CA MET A 1 -3.48 0.00 -8.36
C MET A 1 -4.22 -1.29 -8.64
N ALA A 2 -5.15 -1.73 -7.78
CA ALA A 2 -5.97 -2.93 -8.03
C ALA A 2 -6.72 -2.87 -9.36
N GLU A 3 -7.35 -1.72 -9.68
CA GLU A 3 -8.08 -1.52 -10.94
C GLU A 3 -7.22 -1.67 -12.20
N ALA A 4 -5.94 -1.32 -12.14
CA ALA A 4 -5.03 -1.44 -13.28
C ALA A 4 -4.53 -2.89 -13.47
N MET A 5 -4.60 -3.72 -12.43
CA MET A 5 -4.26 -5.14 -12.48
C MET A 5 -5.49 -5.97 -12.87
N ALA A 6 -6.67 -5.55 -12.44
CA ALA A 6 -7.93 -6.17 -12.82
C ALA A 6 -8.13 -6.11 -14.34
N GLY A 7 -8.27 -7.28 -14.97
CA GLY A 7 -8.49 -7.37 -16.42
C GLY A 7 -7.22 -7.25 -17.25
N LEU A 8 -6.02 -7.30 -16.65
CA LEU A 8 -4.76 -7.31 -17.40
C LEU A 8 -4.65 -8.52 -18.34
N ALA A 9 -5.01 -9.71 -17.85
CA ALA A 9 -4.99 -10.93 -18.67
C ALA A 9 -6.01 -10.88 -19.81
N ASP A 10 -7.20 -10.33 -19.56
CA ASP A 10 -8.26 -10.19 -20.56
C ASP A 10 -7.85 -9.17 -21.63
N THR A 11 -7.32 -8.01 -21.22
CA THR A 11 -6.78 -7.00 -22.13
C THR A 11 -5.67 -7.57 -23.00
N PHE A 12 -4.80 -8.40 -22.43
CA PHE A 12 -3.76 -9.08 -23.21
C PHE A 12 -4.36 -10.03 -24.26
N ASP A 13 -5.36 -10.83 -23.90
CA ASP A 13 -6.01 -11.76 -24.83
C ASP A 13 -6.73 -11.03 -25.97
N ASP A 14 -7.41 -9.93 -25.64
CA ASP A 14 -8.08 -9.06 -26.59
C ASP A 14 -7.08 -8.47 -27.59
N LEU A 15 -5.97 -7.91 -27.10
CA LEU A 15 -4.93 -7.35 -27.95
C LEU A 15 -4.31 -8.38 -28.89
N ILE A 16 -4.04 -9.59 -28.42
CA ILE A 16 -3.51 -10.64 -29.30
C ILE A 16 -4.57 -11.09 -30.32
N THR A 17 -5.83 -11.15 -29.92
CA THR A 17 -6.93 -11.48 -30.82
C THR A 17 -7.06 -10.45 -31.95
N GLU A 18 -7.00 -9.16 -31.62
CA GLU A 18 -7.04 -8.06 -32.60
C GLU A 18 -5.84 -8.08 -33.54
N VAL A 19 -4.62 -8.23 -33.00
CA VAL A 19 -3.40 -8.29 -33.80
C VAL A 19 -3.44 -9.50 -34.73
N ARG A 20 -3.87 -10.66 -34.23
CA ARG A 20 -4.04 -11.87 -35.05
C ARG A 20 -5.04 -11.66 -36.18
N ALA A 21 -6.14 -10.97 -35.93
CA ALA A 21 -7.16 -10.69 -36.94
C ALA A 21 -6.66 -9.74 -38.04
N ALA A 22 -5.81 -8.78 -37.67
CA ALA A 22 -5.17 -7.86 -38.62
C ALA A 22 -3.96 -8.47 -39.35
N ALA A 23 -3.40 -9.55 -38.83
CA ALA A 23 -2.17 -10.14 -39.35
C ALA A 23 -2.39 -11.07 -40.56
N GLY A 24 -1.37 -11.13 -41.43
CA GLY A 24 -1.38 -12.06 -42.56
C GLY A 24 -1.35 -13.54 -42.11
N SER A 25 -1.89 -14.43 -42.94
CA SER A 25 -2.04 -15.87 -42.63
C SER A 25 -0.72 -16.56 -42.23
N TYR A 26 0.41 -16.09 -42.74
CA TYR A 26 1.74 -16.63 -42.41
C TYR A 26 2.18 -16.38 -40.96
N VAL A 27 1.67 -15.34 -40.30
CA VAL A 27 2.14 -14.93 -38.95
C VAL A 27 1.06 -15.09 -37.86
N ALA A 28 -0.21 -15.25 -38.25
CA ALA A 28 -1.33 -15.42 -37.31
C ALA A 28 -1.16 -16.59 -36.33
N ALA A 29 -0.55 -17.69 -36.77
CA ALA A 29 -0.24 -18.83 -35.90
C ALA A 29 0.80 -18.48 -34.83
N GLY A 30 1.76 -17.61 -35.15
CA GLY A 30 2.77 -17.13 -34.21
C GLY A 30 2.15 -16.34 -33.04
N TYR A 31 1.16 -15.49 -33.33
CA TYR A 31 0.42 -14.76 -32.29
C TYR A 31 -0.38 -15.69 -31.38
N SER A 32 -0.99 -16.74 -31.93
CA SER A 32 -1.72 -17.73 -31.12
C SER A 32 -0.77 -18.44 -30.15
N ARG A 33 0.39 -18.87 -30.64
CA ARG A 33 1.42 -19.48 -29.80
C ARG A 33 1.97 -18.51 -28.74
N PHE A 34 2.23 -17.26 -29.11
CA PHE A 34 2.69 -16.23 -28.17
C PHE A 34 1.69 -16.03 -27.04
N ARG A 35 0.38 -15.99 -27.36
CA ARG A 35 -0.67 -15.93 -26.35
C ARG A 35 -0.63 -17.14 -25.43
N ASP A 36 -0.60 -18.35 -25.98
CA ASP A 36 -0.59 -19.57 -25.16
C ASP A 36 0.65 -19.68 -24.28
N ASP A 37 1.82 -19.25 -24.76
CA ASP A 37 3.08 -19.28 -24.02
C ASP A 37 3.12 -18.26 -22.85
N HIS A 38 2.34 -17.17 -22.92
CA HIS A 38 2.46 -16.04 -21.98
C HIS A 38 1.20 -15.74 -21.15
N TYR A 39 0.02 -16.19 -21.56
CA TYR A 39 -1.25 -15.86 -20.90
C TYR A 39 -1.24 -16.20 -19.40
N ASP A 40 -0.79 -17.41 -19.05
CA ASP A 40 -0.70 -17.84 -17.65
C ASP A 40 0.29 -17.01 -16.83
N SER A 41 1.37 -16.53 -17.45
CA SER A 41 2.34 -15.64 -16.78
C SER A 41 1.71 -14.29 -16.48
N ILE A 42 0.97 -13.73 -17.44
CA ILE A 42 0.27 -12.45 -17.27
C ILE A 42 -0.82 -12.57 -16.21
N LYS A 43 -1.56 -13.68 -16.19
CA LYS A 43 -2.53 -13.97 -15.14
C LYS A 43 -1.90 -13.98 -13.74
N LYS A 44 -0.72 -14.61 -13.59
CA LYS A 44 0.02 -14.57 -12.32
C LYS A 44 0.45 -13.16 -11.92
N VAL A 45 0.87 -12.33 -12.87
CA VAL A 45 1.21 -10.92 -12.60
C VAL A 45 -0.02 -10.16 -12.11
N GLN A 46 -1.18 -10.36 -12.72
CA GLN A 46 -2.45 -9.81 -12.28
C GLN A 46 -2.78 -10.25 -10.83
N ASP A 47 -2.73 -11.54 -10.54
CA ASP A 47 -3.06 -12.09 -9.22
C ASP A 47 -2.12 -11.54 -8.13
N HIS A 48 -0.82 -11.45 -8.42
CA HIS A 48 0.15 -10.84 -7.51
C HIS A 48 -0.09 -9.34 -7.30
N GLY A 49 -0.45 -8.61 -8.37
CA GLY A 49 -0.75 -7.19 -8.30
C GLY A 49 -2.00 -6.89 -7.47
N LEU A 50 -3.04 -7.71 -7.60
CA LEU A 50 -4.25 -7.64 -6.78
C LEU A 50 -3.93 -7.92 -5.30
N THR A 51 -3.21 -9.01 -5.04
CA THR A 51 -2.78 -9.37 -3.67
C THR A 51 -1.96 -8.26 -3.03
N LEU A 52 -1.03 -7.64 -3.78
CA LEU A 52 -0.24 -6.51 -3.29
C LEU A 52 -1.11 -5.30 -2.97
N ALA A 53 -2.08 -4.98 -3.83
CA ALA A 53 -2.98 -3.87 -3.60
C ALA A 53 -3.87 -4.08 -2.37
N ASP A 54 -4.31 -5.32 -2.12
CA ASP A 54 -5.07 -5.69 -0.93
C ASP A 54 -4.21 -5.57 0.33
N ASN A 55 -2.97 -6.05 0.30
CA ASN A 55 -2.03 -5.93 1.41
C ASN A 55 -1.72 -4.46 1.76
N ILE A 56 -1.55 -3.60 0.75
CA ILE A 56 -1.34 -2.16 0.97
C ILE A 56 -2.57 -1.53 1.64
N GLN A 57 -3.78 -1.88 1.20
CA GLN A 57 -5.01 -1.36 1.79
C GLN A 57 -5.19 -1.84 3.24
N ALA A 58 -4.92 -3.12 3.51
CA ALA A 58 -4.96 -3.68 4.86
C ALA A 58 -3.95 -2.98 5.78
N GLY A 59 -2.70 -2.82 5.34
CA GLY A 59 -1.68 -2.11 6.12
C GLY A 59 -2.03 -0.64 6.37
N ALA A 60 -2.64 0.05 5.40
CA ALA A 60 -3.12 1.41 5.58
C ALA A 60 -4.28 1.48 6.61
N ALA A 61 -5.19 0.51 6.59
CA ALA A 61 -6.26 0.42 7.57
C ALA A 61 -5.74 0.15 8.99
N GLU A 62 -4.78 -0.77 9.14
CA GLU A 62 -4.12 -1.05 10.42
C GLU A 62 -3.38 0.18 10.97
N ALA A 63 -2.67 0.91 10.10
CA ALA A 63 -2.02 2.16 10.47
C ALA A 63 -3.04 3.20 10.95
N ALA A 64 -4.17 3.35 10.24
CA ALA A 64 -5.23 4.28 10.62
C ALA A 64 -5.90 3.91 11.96
N LEU A 65 -6.10 2.61 12.23
CA LEU A 65 -6.61 2.14 13.52
C LEU A 65 -5.60 2.41 14.64
N THR A 66 -4.32 2.17 14.39
CA THR A 66 -3.25 2.46 15.36
C THR A 66 -3.14 3.96 15.63
N ASP A 67 -3.25 4.80 14.61
CA ASP A 67 -3.28 6.26 14.75
C ASP A 67 -4.50 6.71 15.57
N LEU A 68 -5.66 6.09 15.37
CA LEU A 68 -6.86 6.38 16.15
C LEU A 68 -6.71 5.94 17.62
N ASP A 69 -6.25 4.71 17.87
CA ASP A 69 -6.01 4.18 19.22
C ASP A 69 -4.95 4.98 19.98
N THR A 70 -3.93 5.50 19.29
CA THR A 70 -2.90 6.36 19.90
C THR A 70 -3.36 7.80 20.09
N SER A 71 -4.34 8.28 19.30
CA SER A 71 -4.93 9.62 19.47
C SER A 71 -5.68 9.76 20.79
N ASP A 72 -6.28 8.68 21.30
CA ASP A 72 -6.98 8.63 22.59
C ASP A 72 -6.04 8.41 23.80
N GLY A 73 -4.73 8.25 23.58
CA GLY A 73 -3.85 7.60 24.55
C GLY A 73 -2.45 8.19 24.71
N TYR A 74 -2.29 9.50 24.81
CA TYR A 74 -1.07 10.09 25.42
C TYR A 74 -1.39 11.25 26.37
N GLN A 75 -1.98 10.93 27.53
CA GLN A 75 -1.78 11.75 28.72
C GLN A 75 -0.33 11.50 29.16
N GLY A 76 0.59 12.41 28.81
CA GLY A 76 2.03 12.20 28.88
C GLY A 76 2.51 11.51 30.17
N ALA A 77 3.67 10.86 30.10
CA ALA A 77 4.22 9.95 31.13
C ALA A 77 4.15 10.41 32.60
N TRP A 78 3.89 11.70 32.86
CA TRP A 78 3.63 12.26 34.17
C TRP A 78 2.60 13.42 34.12
N PRO A 79 1.28 13.17 34.18
CA PRO A 79 0.26 14.23 34.21
C PRO A 79 0.28 15.06 35.51
N SER A 80 1.10 14.66 36.49
CA SER A 80 1.16 15.25 37.83
C SER A 80 2.58 15.49 38.36
N LEU A 81 3.62 15.56 37.52
CA LEU A 81 4.92 16.09 37.97
C LEU A 81 4.89 17.62 38.05
N SER A 82 3.99 18.16 38.87
CA SER A 82 4.15 19.48 39.48
C SER A 82 5.16 19.34 40.62
N ARG A 83 6.42 19.08 40.28
CA ARG A 83 7.50 19.16 41.25
C ARG A 83 8.61 19.99 40.65
N ASP A 84 8.75 21.21 41.15
CA ASP A 84 9.85 22.10 40.79
C ASP A 84 11.17 21.35 40.95
N ILE A 85 11.82 21.08 39.82
CA ILE A 85 13.21 20.64 39.79
C ILE A 85 14.02 21.95 39.88
N ASN A 86 14.57 22.20 41.06
CA ASN A 86 15.11 23.46 41.59
C ASN A 86 14.07 24.40 42.23
N GLY A 87 13.77 24.13 43.51
CA GLY A 87 13.43 25.21 44.43
C GLY A 87 14.50 26.28 44.35
N SER A 88 14.12 27.46 43.86
CA SER A 88 14.97 28.64 43.77
C SER A 88 15.55 28.95 45.15
N TYR A 89 16.85 28.76 45.29
CA TYR A 89 17.63 29.23 46.42
C TYR A 89 17.73 30.76 46.29
N GLY A 90 16.68 31.47 46.71
CA GLY A 90 16.70 32.93 46.88
C GLY A 90 17.45 33.32 48.16
N PRO A 91 18.20 34.44 48.16
CA PRO A 91 19.23 34.73 49.16
C PRO A 91 18.68 35.06 50.57
N PRO A 92 19.48 34.91 51.64
CA PRO A 92 19.03 35.13 53.00
C PRO A 92 18.88 36.63 53.32
N GLY A 93 17.64 37.11 53.39
CA GLY A 93 17.31 38.44 53.91
C GLY A 93 16.46 38.35 55.18
N ARG A 94 17.08 38.55 56.34
CA ARG A 94 16.39 38.91 57.61
C ARG A 94 16.18 40.45 57.66
N PRO A 95 15.65 41.02 58.75
CA PRO A 95 14.26 41.08 59.22
C PRO A 95 13.77 42.55 59.31
N TYR A 96 12.46 42.77 59.47
CA TYR A 96 11.89 43.87 60.26
C TYR A 96 10.58 43.41 60.89
#